data_AF-A0A929BKX3-F1
#
_entry.id   AF-A0A929BKX3-F1
#
_cell.length_a   1.000
_cell.length_b   1.000
_cell.length_c   1.000
_cell.angle_alpha   90.00
_cell.angle_beta   90.00
_cell.angle_gamma   90.00
#
_symmetry.space_group_name_H-M   'P 1'
#
loop_
_entity.id
_entity.type
_entity.pdbx_description
1 polymer ?
#
loop_
_entity_poly.entity_id
_entity_poly.type
_entity_poly.pdbx_seq_one_letter_code
_entity_poly.pdbx_strand_id
1 'polypeptide(L)' 'MSKDGREKALEMALANLTKRFGEGTVMRLGEATHLQVEVIPTGTLAL' A
#
# COMPACT_ATOMS: atom_id res chain seq x y z
N MET A 1 -21.47 -17.08 -3.74
CA MET A 1 -20.53 -16.42 -4.66
C MET A 1 -19.20 -16.28 -3.96
N SER A 2 -18.27 -17.13 -4.37
CA SER A 2 -17.12 -17.63 -3.62
C SER A 2 -16.09 -16.53 -3.34
N LYS A 3 -15.66 -16.39 -2.08
CA LYS A 3 -14.67 -15.39 -1.62
C LYS A 3 -13.43 -15.29 -2.54
N ASP A 4 -12.97 -16.42 -3.08
CA ASP A 4 -11.79 -16.53 -3.93
C ASP A 4 -11.83 -15.68 -5.21
N GLY A 5 -13.00 -15.52 -5.83
CA GLY A 5 -13.11 -14.73 -7.06
C GLY A 5 -12.91 -13.24 -6.82
N ARG A 6 -13.33 -12.76 -5.65
CA ARG A 6 -13.20 -11.36 -5.24
C ARG A 6 -11.77 -11.03 -4.82
N GLU A 7 -11.09 -11.95 -4.15
CA GLU A 7 -9.68 -11.80 -3.78
C GLU A 7 -8.77 -11.77 -5.00
N LYS A 8 -8.94 -12.69 -5.96
CA LYS A 8 -8.17 -12.68 -7.22
C LYS A 8 -8.37 -11.39 -8.02
N ALA A 9 -9.61 -10.92 -8.13
CA ALA A 9 -9.90 -9.66 -8.82
C ALA A 9 -9.25 -8.46 -8.11
N LEU A 10 -9.24 -8.48 -6.76
CA LEU A 10 -8.60 -7.44 -5.95
C LEU A 10 -7.08 -7.45 -6.14
N GLU A 11 -6.42 -8.60 -6.10
CA GLU A 11 -4.98 -8.73 -6.32
C GLU A 11 -4.57 -8.26 -7.72
N MET A 12 -5.32 -8.66 -8.75
CA MET A 12 -5.08 -8.19 -10.11
C MET A 12 -5.23 -6.67 -10.23
N ALA A 13 -6.23 -6.09 -9.58
CA ALA A 13 -6.42 -4.63 -9.59
C ALA A 13 -5.27 -3.91 -8.89
N LEU A 14 -4.87 -4.39 -7.71
CA LEU A 14 -3.74 -3.84 -6.96
C LEU A 14 -2.44 -3.92 -7.77
N ALA A 15 -2.13 -5.06 -8.39
CA ALA A 15 -0.94 -5.23 -9.23
C ALA A 15 -0.93 -4.27 -10.43
N ASN A 16 -2.09 -4.06 -11.07
CA ASN A 16 -2.21 -3.08 -12.16
C ASN A 16 -1.99 -1.63 -11.70
N LEU A 17 -2.48 -1.27 -10.51
CA LEU A 17 -2.29 0.06 -9.94
C LEU A 17 -0.82 0.30 -9.58
N THR A 18 -0.16 -0.66 -8.91
CA THR A 18 1.26 -0.56 -8.56
C THR A 18 2.14 -0.42 -9.80
N LYS A 19 1.85 -1.16 -10.88
CA LYS A 19 2.62 -1.07 -12.14
C LYS A 19 2.46 0.29 -12.84
N ARG A 20 1.28 0.91 -12.76
CA ARG A 20 0.97 2.16 -13.48
C ARG A 20 1.37 3.42 -12.73
N PHE A 21 1.25 3.40 -11.40
CA PHE A 21 1.39 4.59 -10.56
C PHE A 21 2.56 4.52 -9.58
N GLY A 22 3.21 3.36 -9.45
CA GLY A 22 4.33 3.14 -8.55
C GLY A 22 3.91 2.51 -7.21
N GLU A 23 4.91 2.07 -6.45
CA GLU A 23 4.73 1.54 -5.10
C GLU A 23 4.18 2.61 -4.15
N GLY A 24 3.30 2.20 -3.22
CA GLY A 24 2.66 3.12 -2.28
C GLY A 24 1.38 3.82 -2.78
N THR A 25 0.96 3.60 -4.04
CA THR A 25 -0.29 4.17 -4.58
C THR A 25 -1.54 3.68 -3.85
N VAL A 26 -1.55 2.40 -3.44
CA VAL A 26 -2.61 1.80 -2.61
C VAL A 26 -1.94 0.92 -1.55
N MET A 27 -2.28 1.15 -0.29
CA MET A 27 -1.74 0.42 0.86
C MET A 27 -2.87 0.04 1.82
N ARG A 28 -2.70 -1.04 2.58
CA ARG A 28 -3.67 -1.38 3.63
C ARG A 28 -3.37 -0.56 4.89
N LEU A 29 -4.41 0.02 5.49
CA LEU A 29 -4.28 0.71 6.77
C LEU A 29 -3.86 -0.29 7.85
N GLY A 30 -2.73 -0.03 8.52
CA GLY A 30 -2.15 -0.92 9.54
C GLY A 30 -1.14 -1.94 9.01
N GLU A 31 -0.89 -1.97 7.70
CA GLU A 31 0.24 -2.71 7.13
C GLU A 31 1.54 -2.00 7.51
N ALA A 32 2.31 -2.60 8.41
CA ALA A 32 3.56 -2.03 8.91
C ALA A 32 4.65 -2.09 7.84
N THR A 33 4.58 -1.19 6.87
CA THR A 33 5.59 -1.02 5.83
C THR A 33 6.66 -0.05 6.34
N HIS A 34 7.84 -0.57 6.67
CA HIS A 34 9.02 0.26 6.88
C HIS A 34 9.49 0.75 5.51
N LEU A 35 8.92 1.87 5.05
CA LEU A 35 9.37 2.52 3.83
C LEU A 35 10.80 3.02 4.07
N GLN A 36 11.75 2.51 3.28
CA GLN A 36 13.14 2.96 3.29
C GLN A 36 13.23 4.30 2.55
N VAL A 37 12.73 5.36 3.19
CA VAL A 37 12.78 6.72 2.67
C VAL A 37 13.56 7.60 3.64
N GLU A 38 14.36 8.52 3.09
CA GLU A 38 14.98 9.56 3.90
C GLU A 38 13.91 10.52 4.38
N VAL A 39 13.91 10.80 5.69
CA VAL A 39 12.93 11.71 6.32
C VAL A 39 13.66 12.88 6.97
N ILE A 40 13.05 14.06 6.89
CA ILE A 40 13.47 15.22 7.67
C ILE A 40 12.54 15.29 8.89
N PRO A 41 13.08 15.26 10.12
CA PRO A 41 12.26 15.28 11.33
C PRO A 41 11.51 16.61 11.47
N THR A 42 10.21 16.53 11.77
CA THR A 42 9.34 17.71 11.99
C THR A 42 9.50 18.31 13.39
N GLY A 43 10.27 17.65 14.28
CA GLY A 43 10.55 18.11 15.64
C GLY A 43 9.48 17.74 16.68
N THR A 44 8.39 17.06 16.29
CA THR A 44 7.33 16.60 17.19
C THR A 44 7.25 15.08 17.16
N LEU A 45 7.36 14.41 18.32
CA LEU A 45 7.38 12.94 18.42
C LEU A 45 6.02 12.27 18.17
N ALA A 46 4.93 13.04 18.26
CA ALA A 46 3.58 12.54 18.05
C ALA A 46 3.15 12.52 16.56
N LEU A 47 3.92 13.17 15.68
CA LEU A 47 3.69 13.22 14.24
C LEU A 47 4.56 12.16 13.56
#